data_AF-A0ABD0NPV4-F1
#
_entry.id   AF-A0ABD0NPV4-F1
#
_cell.length_a   1.000
_cell.length_b   1.000
_cell.length_c   1.000
_cell.angle_alpha   90.00
_cell.angle_beta   90.00
_cell.angle_gamma   90.00
#
_symmetry.space_group_name_H-M   'P 1'
#
loop_
_entity.id
_entity.type
_entity.pdbx_description
1 polymer ?
#
loop_
_entity_poly.entity_id
_entity_poly.type
_entity_poly.pdbx_seq_one_letter_code
_entity_poly.pdbx_strand_id
1 'polypeptide(L)' 'EVFANLTINPDNAGFCVPTGNCLGSGLLNVSVCKEDAPIIMSSPHFYQADDRFAQAVFGMNPNKEEHETVIDVNP' A
#
# COMPACT_ATOMS: atom_id res chain seq x y z
N GLU A 1 -7.94 3.69 2.91
CA GLU A 1 -7.94 3.54 4.39
C GLU A 1 -7.10 2.35 4.85
N VAL A 2 -7.32 1.15 4.30
CA VAL A 2 -6.55 -0.07 4.64
C VAL A 2 -5.03 0.15 4.61
N PHE A 3 -4.48 0.68 3.52
CA PHE A 3 -3.05 0.96 3.39
C PHE A 3 -2.67 2.42 3.69
N ALA A 4 -3.53 3.20 4.34
CA ALA A 4 -3.20 4.58 4.66
C ALA A 4 -2.03 4.65 5.66
N ASN A 5 -1.22 5.69 5.59
CA ASN A 5 -0.16 5.91 6.58
C ASN A 5 -0.72 6.21 7.98
N LEU A 6 0.14 6.16 9.00
CA LEU A 6 -0.27 6.39 10.41
C LEU A 6 -0.87 7.77 10.70
N THR A 7 -0.57 8.78 9.87
CA THR A 7 -1.11 10.14 10.09
C THR A 7 -2.57 10.24 9.66
N ILE A 8 -2.97 9.42 8.70
CA ILE A 8 -4.35 9.32 8.19
C ILE A 8 -5.13 8.24 8.96
N ASN A 9 -4.51 7.08 9.21
CA ASN A 9 -5.07 6.00 10.00
C ASN A 9 -4.09 5.55 11.09
N PRO A 10 -4.20 6.07 12.33
CA PRO A 10 -3.28 5.75 13.44
C PRO A 10 -3.19 4.27 13.78
N ASP A 11 -4.24 3.48 13.53
CA ASP A 11 -4.26 2.04 13.80
C ASP A 11 -3.24 1.28 12.94
N ASN A 12 -2.84 1.85 11.80
CA ASN A 12 -1.84 1.26 10.91
C ASN A 12 -0.39 1.41 11.42
N ALA A 13 -0.14 2.09 12.53
CA ALA A 13 1.20 2.23 13.10
C ALA A 13 1.87 0.86 13.39
N GLY A 14 1.07 -0.18 13.68
CA GLY A 14 1.57 -1.54 13.90
C GLY A 14 2.16 -2.21 12.65
N PHE A 15 1.86 -1.72 11.45
CA PHE A 15 2.42 -2.23 10.19
C PHE A 15 3.73 -1.55 9.78
N CYS A 16 4.19 -0.56 10.55
CA CYS A 16 5.50 0.04 10.34
C CYS A 16 6.59 -0.86 10.91
N VAL A 17 7.22 -1.64 10.04
CA VAL A 17 8.32 -2.55 10.39
C VAL A 17 9.60 -2.15 9.67
N PRO A 18 10.70 -1.85 10.42
CA PRO A 18 10.80 -1.81 11.89
C PRO A 18 10.01 -0.64 12.51
N THR A 19 9.66 -0.77 13.80
CA THR A 19 8.83 0.23 14.52
C THR A 19 9.36 1.65 14.34
N GLY A 20 8.46 2.57 13.99
CA GLY A 20 8.79 3.98 13.74
C GLY A 20 9.31 4.27 12.31
N ASN A 21 9.61 3.24 11.51
CA ASN A 21 9.96 3.40 10.11
C ASN A 21 8.75 3.06 9.24
N CYS A 22 7.98 4.09 8.88
CA CYS A 22 6.75 3.95 8.12
C CYS A 22 6.96 4.39 6.67
N LEU A 23 6.42 3.60 5.75
CA LEU A 23 6.31 4.00 4.36
C LEU A 23 5.20 5.05 4.19
N GLY A 24 5.11 5.59 2.97
CA GLY A 24 3.98 6.43 2.58
C GLY A 24 2.67 5.66 2.48
N SER A 25 1.56 6.36 2.23
CA SER A 25 0.27 5.69 2.05
C SER A 25 0.28 4.78 0.82
N GLY A 26 -0.50 3.71 0.87
CA GLY A 26 -0.71 2.74 -0.20
C GLY A 26 0.34 1.64 -0.31
N LEU A 27 1.32 1.60 0.60
CA LEU A 27 2.38 0.60 0.62
C LEU A 27 2.36 -0.20 1.93
N LEU A 28 2.72 -1.49 1.84
CA LEU A 28 2.91 -2.37 2.98
C LEU A 28 4.23 -3.12 2.86
N ASN A 29 5.11 -2.99 3.86
CA ASN A 29 6.32 -3.81 3.93
C ASN A 29 5.96 -5.23 4.40
N VAL A 30 6.22 -6.22 3.54
CA VAL A 30 5.95 -7.63 3.85
C VAL A 30 7.23 -8.46 3.93
N SER A 31 8.39 -7.83 4.13
CA SER A 31 9.68 -8.52 4.24
C SER A 31 9.68 -9.62 5.30
N VAL A 32 9.04 -9.37 6.44
CA VAL A 32 8.98 -10.30 7.59
C VAL A 32 8.33 -11.63 7.23
N CYS A 33 7.37 -11.65 6.29
CA CYS A 33 6.72 -12.88 5.84
C CYS A 33 7.34 -13.48 4.57
N LYS A 34 8.45 -12.90 4.08
CA LYS A 34 9.14 -13.25 2.83
C LYS A 34 10.65 -13.44 3.04
N GLU A 35 11.03 -14.10 4.13
CA GLU A 35 12.44 -14.42 4.45
C GLU A 35 13.36 -13.19 4.40
N ASP A 36 12.85 -12.06 4.90
CA ASP A 36 13.50 -10.74 4.92
C ASP A 36 13.87 -10.15 3.54
N ALA A 37 13.37 -10.75 2.45
CA ALA A 37 13.47 -10.14 1.13
C ALA A 37 12.74 -8.78 1.11
N PRO A 38 13.27 -7.74 0.45
CA PRO A 38 12.72 -6.39 0.46
C PRO A 38 11.47 -6.26 -0.43
N ILE A 39 10.41 -6.98 -0.08
CA ILE A 39 9.15 -7.03 -0.83
C ILE A 39 8.16 -6.06 -0.21
N ILE A 40 7.67 -5.14 -1.04
CA ILE A 40 6.64 -4.15 -0.70
C ILE A 40 5.38 -4.46 -1.52
N MET A 41 4.24 -4.58 -0.85
CA MET A 41 2.94 -4.72 -1.50
C MET A 41 2.26 -3.37 -1.69
N SER A 42 1.53 -3.22 -2.79
CA SER A 42 0.65 -2.10 -3.10
C SER A 42 -0.54 -2.60 -3.93
N SER A 43 -1.54 -1.74 -4.12
CA SER A 43 -2.51 -1.95 -5.20
C SER A 43 -1.87 -1.74 -6.58
N PRO A 44 -2.45 -2.27 -7.67
CA PRO A 44 -1.92 -2.11 -9.01
C PRO A 44 -1.72 -0.64 -9.39
N HIS A 45 -0.63 -0.36 -10.10
CA HIS A 45 -0.24 0.99 -10.53
C HIS A 45 -0.16 2.02 -9.39
N PHE A 46 0.05 1.58 -8.15
CA PHE A 46 0.02 2.41 -6.95
C PHE A 46 -1.33 3.11 -6.71
N TYR A 47 -2.43 2.50 -7.14
CA TYR A 47 -3.77 3.01 -6.83
C TYR A 47 -3.96 3.18 -5.31
N GLN A 48 -4.49 4.33 -4.89
CA GLN A 48 -4.64 4.77 -3.49
C GLN A 48 -3.32 4.93 -2.69
N ALA A 49 -2.17 5.00 -3.35
CA ALA A 49 -0.90 5.36 -2.73
C ALA A 49 -0.59 6.85 -2.86
N ASP A 50 0.43 7.33 -2.13
CA ASP A 50 0.93 8.70 -2.34
C ASP A 50 1.38 8.87 -3.81
N ASP A 51 0.98 9.96 -4.46
CA ASP A 51 1.24 10.21 -5.90
C ASP A 51 2.71 10.07 -6.32
N ARG A 52 3.63 10.37 -5.40
CA ARG A 52 5.08 10.23 -5.62
C ARG A 52 5.50 8.82 -6.04
N PHE A 53 4.78 7.77 -5.63
CA PHE A 53 5.10 6.39 -5.99
C PHE A 53 4.78 6.09 -7.45
N ALA A 54 3.61 6.52 -7.93
CA ALA A 54 3.26 6.44 -9.34
C ALA A 54 4.17 7.31 -10.21
N GLN A 55 4.51 8.52 -9.75
CA GLN A 55 5.40 9.43 -10.48
C GLN A 55 6.85 8.94 -10.58
N ALA A 56 7.31 8.14 -9.60
CA ALA A 56 8.67 7.63 -9.58
C ALA A 56 8.92 6.51 -10.61
N VAL A 57 7.87 5.89 -11.16
CA VAL A 57 7.96 4.77 -12.08
C VAL A 57 7.23 5.10 -13.38
N PHE A 58 7.95 5.07 -14.50
CA PHE A 58 7.36 5.34 -15.81
C PHE A 58 6.24 4.34 -16.14
N GLY A 59 5.12 4.84 -16.67
CA GLY A 59 3.99 4.03 -17.14
C GLY A 59 2.93 3.71 -16.09
N MET A 60 3.08 4.17 -14.86
CA MET A 60 2.04 4.00 -13.83
C MET A 60 0.84 4.92 -14.12
N ASN A 61 -0.33 4.30 -14.28
CA ASN A 61 -1.60 4.97 -14.56
C ASN A 61 -2.68 4.41 -13.63
N PRO A 62 -2.74 4.83 -12.35
CA PRO A 62 -3.74 4.33 -11.42
C PRO A 62 -5.15 4.80 -11.81
N ASN A 63 -6.11 3.89 -11.83
CA ASN A 63 -7.53 4.16 -11.98
C ASN A 63 -8.32 3.26 -11.02
N LYS A 64 -9.55 3.64 -10.70
CA LYS A 64 -10.33 2.92 -9.69
C LYS A 64 -10.89 1.61 -10.25
N GLU A 65 -11.52 1.70 -11.41
CA GLU A 65 -12.31 0.64 -12.03
C GLU A 65 -11.49 -0.64 -12.29
N GLU A 66 -10.20 -0.50 -12.63
CA GLU A 66 -9.30 -1.63 -12.93
C GLU A 66 -8.42 -2.05 -11.76
N HIS A 67 -8.19 -1.17 -10.77
CA HIS A 67 -7.18 -1.41 -9.72
C HIS A 67 -7.72 -1.45 -8.30
N GLU A 68 -9.03 -1.28 -8.11
CA GLU A 68 -9.65 -1.54 -6.82
C GLU A 68 -9.83 -3.04 -6.56
N THR A 69 -9.88 -3.42 -5.28
CA THR A 69 -10.23 -4.78 -4.87
C THR A 69 -11.67 -4.76 -4.37
N VAL A 70 -12.55 -5.49 -5.06
CA VAL A 70 -13.97 -5.63 -4.72
C VAL A 70 -14.32 -7.11 -4.56
N ILE A 71 -15.33 -7.40 -3.75
CA ILE A 71 -15.86 -8.75 -3.54
C ILE A 71 -17.38 -8.67 -3.63
N ASP A 72 -17.96 -9.40 -4.59
CA ASP A 72 -19.41 -9.53 -4.72
C ASP A 72 -19.90 -10.68 -3.83
N VAL A 73 -20.70 -10.35 -2.82
CA VAL A 73 -21.22 -11.30 -1.83
C VAL A 73 -22.74 -11.39 -1.94
N ASN A 74 -23.27 -12.61 -2.04
CA ASN A 74 -24.70 -12.84 -1.92
C ASN A 74 -25.12 -12.74 -0.44
N PRO A 75 -26.13 -11.91 -0.07
CA PRO A 75 -26.56 -11.74 1.32
C PRO A 75 -26.99 -13.02 2.04
#